data_AF-A0A6G1W7D8-F1
#
_entry.id   AF-A0A6G1W7D8-F1
#
_cell.length_a   1.000
_cell.length_b   1.000
_cell.length_c   1.000
_cell.angle_alpha   90.00
_cell.angle_beta   90.00
_cell.angle_gamma   90.00
#
_symmetry.space_group_name_H-M   'P 1'
#
loop_
_entity.id
_entity.type
_entity.pdbx_description
1 polymer ?
#
loop_
_entity_poly.entity_id
_entity_poly.type
_entity_poly.pdbx_seq_one_letter_code
_entity_poly.pdbx_strand_id
1 'polypeptide(L)'
;MGRDNEFSSLLHRVPDTDTQTALARDSSTLYLPLNPDFVARWDKLQSRLHNLRHHLSINGKPLQHAVFSPPISPHALLSGYAQSNRVGQIAMHVRQQADIGYYRFQVIYARALTMVENVIQLGNTLLLLLERKEQAQYLQQQQLHAWDLANIAVEQQKQSLLVDESNHRTLLAGRKVIEGRLNYFEKQLKEGISSPEDRASQQYLEAAKWDIAAASAQASAGLAMLLPNIFGTSNGGMRFEGAFHAIQAGAQGVANEKRSSAQHLDRTELFNRRAQEWAQALDQCRLEINQLDMQLQAHEQQSVTLRLQLRQNESVMEHARLSYEMLNKRFSSAELYQWLNTQLAAFFYQAYDAAHALCLTAQACWQFERADWSSSFITSNSWNNQFKGMTAGESLKLDLQRMDAAYLQRNQRELEITKTVSLRLLHGKDTSTSLNKEWTELKQRMVLDGTVEFALTKALFDADYPGHYLRRIKSVSVSLPATLGPYEDIRATLTQLHNQTQLSEVPGDTRDNLRVREQVALSTGVNDSGLFTLNFDTDERYLPFEFTGVVSRWRLAFPNPAAQHAMLDSLSDIIIHVRYTARSAGGLG
;
A
#
# COMPACT_ATOMS: atom_id res chain seq x y z
N MET A 1 -57.70 -64.39 9.28
CA MET A 1 -58.52 -63.18 9.47
C MET A 1 -58.81 -62.58 8.10
N GLY A 2 -60.08 -62.52 7.74
CA GLY A 2 -60.70 -61.69 6.68
C GLY A 2 -59.93 -61.48 5.38
N ARG A 3 -60.01 -62.45 4.45
CA ARG A 3 -59.88 -62.18 3.01
C ARG A 3 -61.23 -61.67 2.51
N ASP A 4 -61.62 -60.47 2.92
CA ASP A 4 -62.76 -59.73 2.35
C ASP A 4 -62.53 -58.24 2.60
N ASN A 5 -61.90 -57.59 1.63
CA ASN A 5 -61.95 -56.15 1.48
C ASN A 5 -62.09 -55.91 -0.01
N GLU A 6 -63.31 -55.60 -0.47
CA GLU A 6 -63.65 -55.31 -1.88
C GLU A 6 -62.76 -54.21 -2.51
N PHE A 7 -62.00 -53.47 -1.69
CA PHE A 7 -61.07 -52.44 -2.14
C PHE A 7 -59.67 -52.96 -2.51
N SER A 8 -59.20 -54.10 -2.01
CA SER A 8 -57.86 -54.60 -2.35
C SER A 8 -57.81 -55.19 -3.76
N SER A 9 -58.90 -55.79 -4.23
CA SER A 9 -59.02 -56.34 -5.59
C SER A 9 -58.92 -55.27 -6.69
N LEU A 10 -59.19 -54.00 -6.37
CA LEU A 10 -59.08 -52.87 -7.30
C LEU A 10 -57.64 -52.38 -7.50
N LEU A 11 -56.72 -52.68 -6.56
CA LEU A 11 -55.33 -52.22 -6.59
C LEU A 11 -54.38 -53.18 -7.31
N HIS A 12 -54.84 -54.39 -7.62
CA HIS A 12 -54.09 -55.44 -8.30
C HIS A 12 -54.70 -55.73 -9.69
N ARG A 13 -53.92 -56.31 -10.62
CA ARG A 13 -54.45 -56.69 -11.93
C ARG A 13 -55.46 -57.82 -11.81
N VAL A 14 -56.50 -57.78 -12.66
CA VAL A 14 -57.52 -58.82 -12.73
C VAL A 14 -56.90 -60.10 -13.31
N PRO A 15 -57.01 -61.26 -12.62
CA PRO A 15 -56.23 -62.46 -12.92
C PRO A 15 -56.53 -63.13 -14.26
N ASP A 16 -57.65 -62.83 -14.91
CA ASP A 16 -58.06 -63.50 -16.16
C ASP A 16 -57.24 -63.12 -17.40
N THR A 17 -56.32 -62.16 -17.27
CA THR A 17 -55.52 -61.64 -18.39
C THR A 17 -54.00 -61.76 -18.21
N ASP A 18 -53.51 -62.15 -17.02
CA ASP A 18 -52.09 -62.10 -16.69
C ASP A 18 -51.67 -63.37 -15.91
N THR A 19 -50.88 -64.23 -16.55
CA THR A 19 -50.50 -65.57 -16.06
C THR A 19 -49.69 -65.54 -14.77
N GLN A 20 -49.02 -64.43 -14.48
CA GLN A 20 -48.24 -64.24 -13.25
C GLN A 20 -49.12 -63.98 -12.03
N THR A 21 -50.26 -63.29 -12.19
CA THR A 21 -51.22 -63.07 -11.08
C THR A 21 -52.01 -64.31 -10.69
N ALA A 22 -52.20 -65.25 -11.62
CA ALA A 22 -52.83 -66.54 -11.33
C ALA A 22 -51.92 -67.44 -10.45
N LEU A 23 -50.62 -67.50 -10.77
CA LEU A 23 -49.62 -68.28 -10.00
C LEU A 23 -49.43 -67.77 -8.56
N ALA A 24 -49.57 -66.46 -8.34
CA ALA A 24 -49.43 -65.86 -7.01
C ALA A 24 -50.65 -66.09 -6.10
N ARG A 25 -51.82 -66.49 -6.66
CA ARG A 25 -53.05 -66.71 -5.88
C ARG A 25 -53.06 -68.04 -5.13
N ASP A 26 -52.37 -69.04 -5.67
CA ASP A 26 -52.33 -70.43 -5.16
C ASP A 26 -51.09 -70.75 -4.29
N SER A 27 -50.18 -69.79 -4.14
CA SER A 27 -48.99 -69.93 -3.29
C SER A 27 -49.18 -69.29 -1.91
N SER A 28 -48.73 -69.96 -0.85
CA SER A 28 -48.72 -69.41 0.52
C SER A 28 -47.55 -68.46 0.82
N THR A 29 -46.59 -68.34 -0.10
CA THR A 29 -45.35 -67.56 0.08
C THR A 29 -45.23 -66.34 -0.84
N LEU A 30 -46.10 -66.20 -1.84
CA LEU A 30 -46.09 -65.08 -2.80
C LEU A 30 -47.23 -64.10 -2.53
N TYR A 31 -46.93 -62.79 -2.58
CA TYR A 31 -47.92 -61.72 -2.47
C TYR A 31 -48.32 -61.22 -3.87
N LEU A 32 -49.59 -60.80 -4.03
CA LEU A 32 -50.05 -60.20 -5.29
C LEU A 32 -49.35 -58.85 -5.52
N PRO A 33 -48.68 -58.63 -6.67
CA PRO A 33 -48.09 -57.35 -7.00
C PRO A 33 -49.18 -56.32 -7.29
N LEU A 34 -48.99 -55.06 -6.86
CA LEU A 34 -49.88 -53.95 -7.22
C LEU A 34 -49.89 -53.75 -8.75
N ASN A 35 -50.99 -53.22 -9.28
CA ASN A 35 -51.11 -52.93 -10.69
C ASN A 35 -50.06 -51.87 -11.10
N PRO A 36 -49.10 -52.20 -12.00
CA PRO A 36 -48.04 -51.28 -12.40
C PRO A 36 -48.59 -50.00 -13.05
N ASP A 37 -49.77 -50.05 -13.67
CA ASP A 37 -50.39 -48.88 -14.29
C ASP A 37 -50.86 -47.84 -13.26
N PHE A 38 -51.32 -48.30 -12.09
CA PHE A 38 -51.69 -47.39 -11.00
C PHE A 38 -50.48 -46.81 -10.29
N VAL A 39 -49.43 -47.62 -10.07
CA VAL A 39 -48.16 -47.16 -9.51
C VAL A 39 -47.54 -46.10 -10.43
N ALA A 40 -47.46 -46.36 -11.74
CA ALA A 40 -46.93 -45.41 -12.71
C ALA A 40 -47.76 -44.11 -12.79
N ARG A 41 -49.09 -44.18 -12.66
CA ARG A 41 -49.95 -42.99 -12.57
C ARG A 41 -49.69 -42.19 -11.29
N TRP A 42 -49.50 -42.87 -10.17
CA TRP A 42 -49.18 -42.25 -8.90
C TRP A 42 -47.83 -41.55 -8.94
N ASP A 43 -46.78 -42.22 -9.43
CA ASP A 43 -45.45 -41.64 -9.61
C ASP A 43 -45.48 -40.43 -10.55
N LYS A 44 -46.27 -40.51 -11.63
CA LYS A 44 -46.47 -39.40 -12.56
C LYS A 44 -47.15 -38.21 -11.88
N LEU A 45 -48.21 -38.43 -11.10
CA LEU A 45 -48.88 -37.38 -10.35
C LEU A 45 -47.95 -36.76 -9.31
N GLN A 46 -47.20 -37.57 -8.57
CA GLN A 46 -46.26 -37.11 -7.55
C GLN A 46 -45.12 -36.30 -8.15
N SER A 47 -44.56 -36.72 -9.29
CA SER A 47 -43.56 -35.96 -10.06
C SER A 47 -44.12 -34.62 -10.54
N ARG A 48 -45.35 -34.60 -11.10
CA ARG A 48 -45.99 -33.36 -11.58
C ARG A 48 -46.31 -32.40 -10.43
N LEU A 49 -46.78 -32.92 -9.30
CA LEU A 49 -47.06 -32.14 -8.11
C LEU A 49 -45.77 -31.58 -7.49
N HIS A 50 -44.69 -32.35 -7.47
CA HIS A 50 -43.37 -31.87 -7.03
C HIS A 50 -42.89 -30.71 -7.91
N ASN A 51 -42.99 -30.85 -9.24
CA ASN A 51 -42.62 -29.78 -10.17
C ASN A 51 -43.44 -28.51 -9.94
N LEU A 52 -44.76 -28.63 -9.73
CA LEU A 52 -45.63 -27.50 -9.41
C LEU A 52 -45.24 -26.81 -8.08
N ARG A 53 -44.85 -27.59 -7.05
CA ARG A 53 -44.43 -27.07 -5.74
C ARG A 53 -43.09 -26.34 -5.76
N HIS A 54 -42.19 -26.68 -6.68
CA HIS A 54 -40.82 -26.16 -6.73
C HIS A 54 -40.58 -25.23 -7.93
N HIS A 55 -41.64 -24.70 -8.54
CA HIS A 55 -41.57 -23.83 -9.72
C HIS A 55 -40.73 -24.43 -10.87
N LEU A 56 -40.90 -25.73 -11.12
CA LEU A 56 -40.27 -26.44 -12.24
C LEU A 56 -41.27 -26.63 -13.39
N SER A 57 -40.76 -26.67 -14.61
CA SER A 57 -41.49 -27.06 -15.82
C SER A 57 -41.93 -28.53 -15.79
N ILE A 58 -42.76 -28.95 -16.75
CA ILE A 58 -43.19 -30.34 -16.92
C ILE A 58 -42.02 -31.34 -17.09
N ASN A 59 -40.87 -30.83 -17.55
CA ASN A 59 -39.62 -31.59 -17.75
C ASN A 59 -38.63 -31.45 -16.57
N GLY A 60 -39.03 -30.81 -15.46
CA GLY A 60 -38.18 -30.68 -14.26
C GLY A 60 -37.15 -29.54 -14.30
N LYS A 61 -37.17 -28.66 -15.31
CA LYS A 61 -36.29 -27.48 -15.38
C LYS A 61 -36.87 -26.31 -14.57
N PRO A 62 -36.10 -25.60 -13.73
CA PRO A 62 -36.58 -24.45 -12.98
C PRO A 62 -37.05 -23.31 -13.90
N LEU A 63 -38.19 -22.70 -13.57
CA LEU A 63 -38.79 -21.60 -14.37
C LEU A 63 -38.19 -20.23 -14.03
N GLN A 64 -37.59 -20.07 -12.85
CA GLN A 64 -36.77 -18.91 -12.50
C GLN A 64 -35.30 -19.23 -12.72
N HIS A 65 -34.64 -18.44 -13.59
CA HIS A 65 -33.19 -18.46 -13.72
C HIS A 65 -32.55 -17.91 -12.44
N ALA A 66 -31.48 -18.53 -11.95
CA ALA A 66 -30.74 -18.01 -10.81
C ALA A 66 -30.20 -16.61 -11.15
N VAL A 67 -30.45 -15.64 -10.26
CA VAL A 67 -29.88 -14.30 -10.39
C VAL A 67 -28.39 -14.40 -10.10
N PHE A 68 -27.55 -14.06 -11.07
CA PHE A 68 -26.11 -13.96 -10.86
C PHE A 68 -25.82 -12.77 -9.94
N SER A 69 -25.22 -13.02 -8.77
CA SER A 69 -24.66 -11.94 -7.94
C SER A 69 -23.37 -11.42 -8.58
N PRO A 70 -23.18 -10.11 -8.74
CA PRO A 70 -21.90 -9.57 -9.18
C PRO A 70 -20.81 -9.81 -8.10
N PRO A 71 -19.54 -10.01 -8.49
CA PRO A 71 -18.45 -10.19 -7.54
C PRO A 71 -18.26 -8.94 -6.66
N ILE A 72 -17.94 -9.16 -5.38
CA ILE A 72 -17.65 -8.13 -4.38
C ILE A 72 -16.37 -7.37 -4.78
N SER A 73 -16.42 -6.03 -4.83
CA SER A 73 -15.28 -5.19 -5.19
C SER A 73 -14.21 -5.14 -4.06
N PRO A 74 -12.90 -5.33 -4.32
CA PRO A 74 -11.83 -5.36 -3.32
C PRO A 74 -11.47 -4.04 -2.63
N HIS A 75 -12.18 -2.95 -2.91
CA HIS A 75 -11.75 -1.58 -2.57
C HIS A 75 -11.84 -1.21 -1.08
N ALA A 76 -12.25 -2.14 -0.21
CA ALA A 76 -12.44 -1.89 1.23
C ALA A 76 -11.19 -2.15 2.11
N LEU A 77 -10.09 -2.68 1.57
CA LEU A 77 -8.88 -3.01 2.35
C LEU A 77 -7.83 -1.88 2.40
N LEU A 78 -7.91 -0.87 1.54
CA LEU A 78 -6.91 0.21 1.45
C LEU A 78 -7.19 1.42 2.36
N SER A 79 -8.41 1.58 2.87
CA SER A 79 -8.77 2.74 3.72
C SER A 79 -8.49 2.54 5.22
N GLY A 80 -8.11 1.33 5.65
CA GLY A 80 -7.92 1.00 7.08
C GLY A 80 -6.52 1.30 7.65
N TYR A 81 -5.49 1.46 6.81
CA TYR A 81 -4.11 1.61 7.28
C TYR A 81 -3.65 3.06 7.54
N ALA A 82 -4.42 4.07 7.12
CA ALA A 82 -4.00 5.47 7.19
C ALA A 82 -4.31 6.18 8.53
N GLN A 83 -4.99 5.53 9.48
CA GLN A 83 -5.52 6.21 10.69
C GLN A 83 -4.88 5.81 12.02
N SER A 84 -3.85 4.95 12.06
CA SER A 84 -3.38 4.32 13.31
C SER A 84 -2.17 4.95 14.02
N ASN A 85 -1.79 6.21 13.73
CA ASN A 85 -0.68 6.86 14.45
C ASN A 85 -1.08 8.21 15.06
N ARG A 86 -1.81 8.16 16.18
CA ARG A 86 -1.85 9.24 17.18
C ARG A 86 -1.27 8.70 18.49
N VAL A 87 0.05 8.83 18.65
CA VAL A 87 0.70 8.68 19.96
C VAL A 87 0.96 10.07 20.51
N GLY A 88 0.45 10.30 21.72
CA GLY A 88 0.33 11.59 22.37
C GLY A 88 1.63 12.38 22.49
N GLN A 89 1.51 13.68 22.26
CA GLN A 89 2.47 14.68 22.70
C GLN A 89 2.51 14.67 24.23
N ILE A 90 3.50 13.96 24.80
CA ILE A 90 3.94 14.27 26.15
C ILE A 90 4.87 15.47 26.00
N ALA A 91 4.31 16.67 26.17
CA ALA A 91 5.10 17.87 26.35
C ALA A 91 5.91 17.71 27.65
N MET A 92 7.21 17.39 27.52
CA MET A 92 8.15 17.50 28.63
C MET A 92 8.32 18.98 28.97
N HIS A 93 7.39 19.51 29.77
CA HIS A 93 7.50 20.80 30.43
C HIS A 93 8.46 20.68 31.63
N VAL A 94 9.71 20.33 31.36
CA VAL A 94 10.80 20.65 32.27
C VAL A 94 11.70 21.55 31.47
N ARG A 95 11.57 22.87 31.69
CA ARG A 95 12.61 23.83 31.28
C ARG A 95 13.87 23.41 32.04
N GLN A 96 14.67 22.53 31.44
CA GLN A 96 16.04 22.34 31.92
C GLN A 96 16.72 23.68 31.73
N GLN A 97 16.97 24.37 32.83
CA GLN A 97 17.79 25.58 32.83
C GLN A 97 19.19 25.13 32.45
N ALA A 98 19.56 25.34 31.19
CA ALA A 98 20.91 25.08 30.72
C ALA A 98 21.88 25.93 31.54
N ASP A 99 22.98 25.32 31.96
CA ASP A 99 24.00 25.99 32.77
C ASP A 99 24.68 27.09 31.95
N ILE A 100 25.03 28.19 32.63
CA ILE A 100 25.69 29.34 32.01
C ILE A 100 27.16 28.93 31.80
N GLY A 101 27.51 28.63 30.55
CA GLY A 101 28.86 28.21 30.18
C GLY A 101 29.94 29.29 30.42
N TYR A 102 31.19 28.94 30.11
CA TYR A 102 32.35 29.84 30.28
C TYR A 102 32.63 30.74 29.08
N TYR A 103 31.99 30.45 27.94
CA TYR A 103 32.19 31.14 26.67
C TYR A 103 31.09 32.14 26.39
N ARG A 104 31.44 33.19 25.65
CA ARG A 104 30.51 34.23 25.20
C ARG A 104 29.46 33.68 24.24
N PHE A 105 28.32 34.34 24.20
CA PHE A 105 27.17 34.00 23.34
C PHE A 105 27.59 33.79 21.89
N GLN A 106 28.36 34.71 21.29
CA GLN A 106 28.72 34.65 19.88
C GLN A 106 29.49 33.37 19.51
N VAL A 107 30.34 32.89 20.42
CA VAL A 107 31.14 31.66 20.23
C VAL A 107 30.22 30.43 20.29
N ILE A 108 29.39 30.35 21.33
CA ILE A 108 28.45 29.24 21.51
C ILE A 108 27.40 29.23 20.40
N TYR A 109 26.91 30.39 19.97
CA TYR A 109 25.99 30.56 18.84
C TYR A 109 26.59 30.00 17.55
N ALA A 110 27.83 30.38 17.20
CA ALA A 110 28.48 29.89 16.00
C ALA A 110 28.64 28.36 16.04
N ARG A 111 29.01 27.79 17.19
CA ARG A 111 29.09 26.33 17.37
C ARG A 111 27.72 25.66 17.28
N ALA A 112 26.69 26.22 17.91
CA ALA A 112 25.31 25.74 17.81
C ALA A 112 24.82 25.71 16.36
N LEU A 113 25.09 26.79 15.60
CA LEU A 113 24.71 26.88 14.18
C LEU A 113 25.37 25.78 13.35
N THR A 114 26.68 25.55 13.51
CA THR A 114 27.38 24.46 12.79
C THR A 114 26.80 23.08 13.12
N MET A 115 26.41 22.86 14.38
CA MET A 115 25.86 21.58 14.82
C MET A 115 24.45 21.37 14.28
N VAL A 116 23.63 22.41 14.26
CA VAL A 116 22.30 22.39 13.64
C VAL A 116 22.39 22.14 12.13
N GLU A 117 23.38 22.70 11.44
CA GLU A 117 23.60 22.41 10.01
C GLU A 117 23.93 20.94 9.74
N ASN A 118 24.72 20.31 10.62
CA ASN A 118 24.97 18.87 10.54
C ASN A 118 23.66 18.07 10.73
N VAL A 119 22.78 18.48 11.64
CA VAL A 119 21.46 17.84 11.84
C VAL A 119 20.62 17.96 10.56
N ILE A 120 20.59 19.11 9.90
CA ILE A 120 19.87 19.31 8.63
C ILE A 120 20.43 18.38 7.54
N GLN A 121 21.76 18.29 7.41
CA GLN A 121 22.40 17.40 6.43
C GLN A 121 22.07 15.92 6.68
N LEU A 122 22.10 15.48 7.94
CA LEU A 122 21.72 14.13 8.34
C LEU A 122 20.24 13.86 8.06
N GLY A 123 19.35 14.82 8.32
CA GLY A 123 17.93 14.74 8.01
C GLY A 123 17.66 14.54 6.52
N ASN A 124 18.30 15.34 5.66
CA ASN A 124 18.20 15.20 4.21
C ASN A 124 18.73 13.86 3.70
N THR A 125 19.85 13.39 4.26
CA THR A 125 20.42 12.08 3.92
C THR A 125 19.47 10.94 4.33
N LEU A 126 18.87 11.04 5.51
CA LEU A 126 17.90 10.07 6.00
C LEU A 126 16.64 10.03 5.12
N LEU A 127 16.13 11.18 4.69
CA LEU A 127 15.00 11.27 3.77
C LEU A 127 15.31 10.56 2.45
N LEU A 128 16.48 10.84 1.85
CA LEU A 128 16.92 10.19 0.62
C LEU A 128 17.03 8.67 0.76
N LEU A 129 17.54 8.17 1.89
CA LEU A 129 17.65 6.72 2.13
C LEU A 129 16.30 6.05 2.39
N LEU A 130 15.34 6.76 2.98
CA LEU A 130 13.95 6.30 3.11
C LEU A 130 13.31 6.17 1.73
N GLU A 131 13.42 7.20 0.88
CA GLU A 131 12.91 7.17 -0.50
C GLU A 131 13.55 6.05 -1.32
N ARG A 132 14.88 5.87 -1.24
CA ARG A 132 15.58 4.78 -1.94
C ARG A 132 15.14 3.40 -1.48
N LYS A 133 14.85 3.22 -0.19
CA LYS A 133 14.28 1.97 0.33
C LYS A 133 12.92 1.70 -0.29
N GLU A 134 12.03 2.68 -0.26
CA GLU A 134 10.67 2.56 -0.80
C GLU A 134 10.68 2.27 -2.29
N GLN A 135 11.53 2.97 -3.06
CA GLN A 135 11.74 2.72 -4.48
C GLN A 135 12.29 1.31 -4.75
N ALA A 136 13.27 0.85 -3.97
CA ALA A 136 13.83 -0.49 -4.12
C ALA A 136 12.78 -1.58 -3.84
N GLN A 137 11.95 -1.39 -2.80
CA GLN A 137 10.86 -2.30 -2.45
C GLN A 137 9.76 -2.30 -3.53
N TYR A 138 9.37 -1.12 -4.01
CA TYR A 138 8.38 -0.98 -5.09
C TYR A 138 8.85 -1.68 -6.36
N LEU A 139 10.11 -1.47 -6.77
CA LEU A 139 10.68 -2.10 -7.95
C LEU A 139 10.71 -3.63 -7.82
N GLN A 140 11.07 -4.16 -6.64
CA GLN A 140 11.04 -5.59 -6.36
C GLN A 140 9.63 -6.16 -6.49
N GLN A 141 8.63 -5.48 -5.91
CA GLN A 141 7.23 -5.88 -6.01
C GLN A 141 6.71 -5.83 -7.46
N GLN A 142 7.09 -4.80 -8.23
CA GLN A 142 6.73 -4.68 -9.63
C GLN A 142 7.26 -5.86 -10.46
N GLN A 143 8.52 -6.29 -10.22
CA GLN A 143 9.08 -7.45 -10.92
C GLN A 143 8.44 -8.76 -10.48
N LEU A 144 8.07 -8.90 -9.21
CA LEU A 144 7.29 -10.05 -8.74
C LEU A 144 5.95 -10.15 -9.48
N HIS A 145 5.20 -9.05 -9.55
CA HIS A 145 3.94 -9.01 -10.30
C HIS A 145 4.14 -9.33 -11.79
N ALA A 146 5.23 -8.84 -12.41
CA ALA A 146 5.54 -9.16 -13.79
C ALA A 146 5.82 -10.66 -14.01
N TRP A 147 6.50 -11.30 -13.07
CA TRP A 147 6.74 -12.74 -13.10
C TRP A 147 5.43 -13.54 -12.93
N ASP A 148 4.58 -13.16 -11.98
CA ASP A 148 3.27 -13.81 -11.76
C ASP A 148 2.37 -13.69 -13.01
N LEU A 149 2.31 -12.50 -13.62
CA LEU A 149 1.55 -12.27 -14.86
C LEU A 149 2.10 -13.10 -16.02
N ALA A 150 3.42 -13.23 -16.14
CA ALA A 150 4.03 -14.06 -17.17
C ALA A 150 3.70 -15.55 -16.96
N ASN A 151 3.64 -16.03 -15.72
CA ASN A 151 3.21 -17.39 -15.41
C ASN A 151 1.76 -17.64 -15.84
N ILE A 152 0.84 -16.71 -15.52
CA ILE A 152 -0.56 -16.78 -15.96
C ILE A 152 -0.67 -16.80 -17.50
N ALA A 153 0.14 -16.00 -18.19
CA ALA A 153 0.15 -15.99 -19.67
C ALA A 153 0.61 -17.33 -20.26
N VAL A 154 1.57 -18.01 -19.63
CA VAL A 154 1.99 -19.37 -20.02
C VAL A 154 0.85 -20.37 -19.79
N GLU A 155 0.18 -20.32 -18.63
CA GLU A 155 -0.97 -21.18 -18.35
C GLU A 155 -2.13 -20.97 -19.34
N GLN A 156 -2.44 -19.72 -19.66
CA GLN A 156 -3.46 -19.36 -20.65
C GLN A 156 -3.12 -19.93 -22.04
N GLN A 157 -1.85 -19.85 -22.44
CA GLN A 157 -1.41 -20.37 -23.74
C GLN A 157 -1.44 -21.92 -23.77
N LYS A 158 -1.10 -22.58 -22.66
CA LYS A 158 -1.26 -24.04 -22.51
C LYS A 158 -2.72 -24.45 -22.66
N GLN A 159 -3.65 -23.72 -22.04
CA GLN A 159 -5.07 -23.99 -22.18
C GLN A 159 -5.56 -23.77 -23.62
N SER A 160 -5.03 -22.77 -24.33
CA SER A 160 -5.35 -22.52 -25.73
C SER A 160 -4.91 -23.67 -26.64
N LEU A 161 -3.79 -24.33 -26.35
CA LEU A 161 -3.37 -25.54 -27.06
C LEU A 161 -4.32 -26.72 -26.82
N LEU A 162 -4.83 -26.91 -25.61
CA LEU A 162 -5.82 -27.96 -25.34
C LEU A 162 -7.13 -27.72 -26.11
N VAL A 163 -7.55 -26.45 -26.24
CA VAL A 163 -8.69 -26.07 -27.07
C VAL A 163 -8.41 -26.35 -28.55
N ASP A 164 -7.22 -26.01 -29.05
CA ASP A 164 -6.79 -26.30 -30.42
C ASP A 164 -6.84 -27.81 -30.72
N GLU A 165 -6.33 -28.67 -29.82
CA GLU A 165 -6.42 -30.13 -29.96
C GLU A 165 -7.87 -30.62 -30.03
N SER A 166 -8.75 -30.04 -29.21
CA SER A 166 -10.18 -30.38 -29.23
C SER A 166 -10.86 -29.96 -30.53
N ASN A 167 -10.48 -28.80 -31.09
CA ASN A 167 -10.98 -28.32 -32.38
C ASN A 167 -10.50 -29.22 -33.52
N HIS A 168 -9.24 -29.64 -33.49
CA HIS A 168 -8.70 -30.58 -34.47
C HIS A 168 -9.46 -31.92 -34.46
N ARG A 169 -9.75 -32.47 -33.27
CA ARG A 169 -10.57 -33.69 -33.15
C ARG A 169 -11.98 -33.50 -33.71
N THR A 170 -12.58 -32.33 -33.51
CA THR A 170 -13.89 -31.98 -34.07
C THR A 170 -13.88 -31.97 -35.59
N LEU A 171 -12.84 -31.39 -36.21
CA LEU A 171 -12.68 -31.38 -37.68
C LEU A 171 -12.48 -32.79 -38.24
N LEU A 172 -11.67 -33.62 -37.58
CA LEU A 172 -11.50 -35.03 -37.97
C LEU A 172 -12.80 -35.83 -37.86
N ALA A 173 -13.60 -35.59 -36.81
CA ALA A 173 -14.92 -36.20 -36.68
C ALA A 173 -15.86 -35.72 -37.80
N GLY A 174 -15.85 -34.42 -38.12
CA GLY A 174 -16.60 -33.85 -39.24
C GLY A 174 -16.22 -34.48 -40.58
N ARG A 175 -14.92 -34.69 -40.83
CA ARG A 175 -14.43 -35.39 -42.03
C ARG A 175 -15.02 -36.81 -42.14
N LYS A 176 -15.01 -37.59 -41.05
CA LYS A 176 -15.60 -38.94 -41.03
C LYS A 176 -17.10 -38.95 -41.36
N VAL A 177 -17.84 -37.93 -40.95
CA VAL A 177 -19.27 -37.79 -41.29
C VAL A 177 -19.45 -37.64 -42.81
N ILE A 178 -18.63 -36.82 -43.46
CA ILE A 178 -18.72 -36.58 -44.91
C ILE A 178 -18.21 -37.79 -45.69
N GLU A 179 -17.16 -38.48 -45.23
CA GLU A 179 -16.73 -39.76 -45.80
C GLU A 179 -17.84 -40.82 -45.73
N GLY A 180 -18.58 -40.89 -44.61
CA GLY A 180 -19.75 -41.75 -44.49
C GLY A 180 -20.82 -41.42 -45.53
N ARG A 181 -21.10 -40.13 -45.77
CA ARG A 181 -22.04 -39.67 -46.80
C ARG A 181 -21.56 -40.01 -48.21
N LEU A 182 -20.27 -39.82 -48.50
CA LEU A 182 -19.66 -40.14 -49.78
C LEU A 182 -19.78 -41.63 -50.08
N ASN A 183 -19.37 -42.49 -49.14
CA ASN A 183 -19.47 -43.95 -49.27
C ASN A 183 -20.93 -44.40 -49.47
N TYR A 184 -21.87 -43.75 -48.80
CA TYR A 184 -23.29 -44.02 -48.98
C TYR A 184 -23.74 -43.73 -50.42
N PHE A 185 -23.47 -42.52 -50.95
CA PHE A 185 -23.88 -42.16 -52.31
C PHE A 185 -23.14 -42.95 -53.39
N GLU A 186 -21.86 -43.26 -53.20
CA GLU A 186 -21.11 -44.16 -54.10
C GLU A 186 -21.74 -45.54 -54.17
N LYS A 187 -22.15 -46.09 -53.02
CA LYS A 187 -22.85 -47.36 -52.97
C LYS A 187 -24.21 -47.30 -53.69
N GLN A 188 -25.00 -46.26 -53.46
CA GLN A 188 -26.31 -46.09 -54.11
C GLN A 188 -26.19 -45.98 -55.64
N LEU A 189 -25.23 -45.20 -56.14
CA LEU A 189 -24.98 -45.07 -57.58
C LEU A 189 -24.44 -46.36 -58.22
N LYS A 190 -23.61 -47.11 -57.50
CA LYS A 190 -23.08 -48.40 -57.97
C LYS A 190 -24.15 -49.50 -58.00
N GLU A 191 -25.06 -49.49 -57.02
CA GLU A 191 -26.20 -50.41 -56.96
C GLU A 191 -27.23 -50.08 -58.05
N GLY A 192 -27.44 -48.80 -58.34
CA GLY A 192 -28.32 -48.34 -59.41
C GLY A 192 -29.77 -48.71 -59.14
N ILE A 193 -30.41 -49.41 -60.07
CA ILE A 193 -31.78 -49.92 -59.89
C ILE A 193 -31.69 -51.24 -59.14
N SER A 194 -32.31 -51.32 -57.96
CA SER A 194 -32.29 -52.55 -57.16
C SER A 194 -33.06 -53.69 -57.84
N SER A 195 -32.72 -54.94 -57.53
CA SER A 195 -33.40 -56.11 -58.12
C SER A 195 -34.94 -56.09 -57.93
N PRO A 196 -35.49 -55.68 -56.78
CA PRO A 196 -36.95 -55.52 -56.63
C PRO A 196 -37.54 -54.40 -57.49
N GLU A 197 -36.84 -53.26 -57.65
CA GLU A 197 -37.32 -52.15 -58.48
C GLU A 197 -37.37 -52.53 -59.97
N ASP A 198 -36.37 -53.29 -60.44
CA ASP A 198 -36.33 -53.84 -61.80
C ASP A 198 -37.43 -54.88 -62.04
N ARG A 199 -37.62 -55.83 -61.10
CA ARG A 199 -38.73 -56.79 -61.19
C ARG A 199 -40.09 -56.09 -61.20
N ALA A 200 -40.27 -55.04 -60.39
CA ALA A 200 -41.49 -54.24 -60.43
C ALA A 200 -41.68 -53.59 -61.82
N SER A 201 -40.61 -53.18 -62.51
CA SER A 201 -40.65 -52.69 -63.91
C SER A 201 -41.12 -53.73 -64.90
N GLN A 202 -40.63 -54.95 -64.74
CA GLN A 202 -41.01 -56.06 -65.60
C GLN A 202 -42.47 -56.44 -65.36
N GLN A 203 -42.93 -56.49 -64.10
CA GLN A 203 -44.31 -56.81 -63.77
C GLN A 203 -45.32 -55.80 -64.32
N TYR A 204 -45.02 -54.50 -64.39
CA TYR A 204 -45.89 -53.52 -65.05
C TYR A 204 -46.05 -53.80 -66.56
N LEU A 205 -44.95 -54.14 -67.24
CA LEU A 205 -44.96 -54.53 -68.66
C LEU A 205 -45.70 -55.85 -68.89
N GLU A 206 -45.55 -56.81 -67.98
CA GLU A 206 -46.29 -58.07 -68.02
C GLU A 206 -47.79 -57.87 -67.77
N ALA A 207 -48.17 -57.03 -66.81
CA ALA A 207 -49.56 -56.67 -66.55
C ALA A 207 -50.23 -56.05 -67.79
N ALA A 208 -49.52 -55.20 -68.53
CA ALA A 208 -50.02 -54.62 -69.78
C ALA A 208 -50.38 -55.70 -70.83
N LYS A 209 -49.59 -56.77 -70.93
CA LYS A 209 -49.88 -57.90 -71.84
C LYS A 209 -51.15 -58.64 -71.41
N TRP A 210 -51.33 -58.85 -70.11
CA TRP A 210 -52.52 -59.49 -69.56
C TRP A 210 -53.78 -58.63 -69.71
N ASP A 211 -53.68 -57.30 -69.59
CA ASP A 211 -54.78 -56.37 -69.83
C ASP A 211 -55.26 -56.42 -71.29
N ILE A 212 -54.34 -56.51 -72.27
CA ILE A 212 -54.69 -56.68 -73.69
C ILE A 212 -55.38 -58.03 -73.93
N ALA A 213 -54.86 -59.11 -73.32
CA ALA A 213 -55.45 -60.43 -73.43
C ALA A 213 -56.85 -60.50 -72.79
N ALA A 214 -57.05 -59.83 -71.66
CA ALA A 214 -58.35 -59.70 -71.01
C ALA A 214 -59.32 -58.87 -71.88
N ALA A 215 -58.86 -57.77 -72.48
CA ALA A 215 -59.66 -56.95 -73.39
C ALA A 215 -60.09 -57.72 -74.65
N SER A 216 -59.21 -58.55 -75.23
CA SER A 216 -59.54 -59.37 -76.40
C SER A 216 -60.51 -60.51 -76.07
N ALA A 217 -60.37 -61.12 -74.90
CA ALA A 217 -61.32 -62.10 -74.38
C ALA A 217 -62.70 -61.46 -74.10
N GLN A 218 -62.73 -60.27 -73.49
CA GLN A 218 -63.96 -59.50 -73.26
C GLN A 218 -64.63 -59.08 -74.58
N ALA A 219 -63.84 -58.65 -75.57
CA ALA A 219 -64.36 -58.31 -76.89
C ALA A 219 -64.96 -59.55 -77.59
N SER A 220 -64.30 -60.70 -77.49
CA SER A 220 -64.80 -61.97 -78.01
C SER A 220 -66.09 -62.42 -77.31
N ALA A 221 -66.16 -62.24 -75.98
CA ALA A 221 -67.39 -62.49 -75.22
C ALA A 221 -68.53 -61.54 -75.64
N GLY A 222 -68.23 -60.25 -75.90
CA GLY A 222 -69.18 -59.29 -76.45
C GLY A 222 -69.71 -59.67 -77.83
N LEU A 223 -68.86 -60.22 -78.71
CA LEU A 223 -69.28 -60.76 -80.00
C LEU A 223 -70.11 -62.04 -79.87
N ALA A 224 -69.77 -62.94 -78.93
CA ALA A 224 -70.54 -64.15 -78.67
C ALA A 224 -71.98 -63.85 -78.21
N MET A 225 -72.23 -62.70 -77.57
CA MET A 225 -73.59 -62.25 -77.21
C MET A 225 -74.47 -61.92 -78.42
N LEU A 226 -73.90 -61.79 -79.61
CA LEU A 226 -74.63 -61.61 -80.88
C LEU A 226 -75.11 -62.94 -81.46
N LEU A 227 -74.66 -64.09 -80.92
CA LEU A 227 -75.14 -65.40 -81.34
C LEU A 227 -76.51 -65.68 -80.68
N PRO A 228 -77.48 -66.23 -81.41
CA PRO A 228 -78.77 -66.61 -80.83
C PRO A 228 -78.59 -67.71 -79.78
N ASN A 229 -79.32 -67.62 -78.66
CA ASN A 229 -79.25 -68.57 -77.56
C ASN A 229 -80.62 -69.22 -77.21
N ILE A 230 -81.69 -68.84 -77.90
CA ILE A 230 -83.03 -69.45 -77.80
C ILE A 230 -83.38 -70.03 -79.17
N PHE A 231 -83.64 -71.36 -79.22
CA PHE A 231 -83.95 -72.09 -80.46
C PHE A 231 -85.22 -72.95 -80.30
N GLY A 232 -86.05 -73.05 -81.35
CA GLY A 232 -87.32 -73.80 -81.36
C GLY A 232 -88.44 -73.06 -82.10
N THR A 233 -89.67 -73.04 -81.56
CA THR A 233 -90.82 -72.30 -82.13
C THR A 233 -90.70 -70.77 -82.02
N SER A 234 -89.69 -70.27 -81.29
CA SER A 234 -89.19 -68.89 -81.35
C SER A 234 -87.67 -68.89 -81.51
N ASN A 235 -87.16 -68.02 -82.37
CA ASN A 235 -85.74 -67.87 -82.66
C ASN A 235 -85.30 -66.44 -82.25
N GLY A 236 -84.32 -66.30 -81.35
CA GLY A 236 -83.91 -64.99 -80.84
C GLY A 236 -82.94 -65.03 -79.64
N GLY A 237 -82.95 -63.96 -78.84
CA GLY A 237 -82.12 -63.81 -77.64
C GLY A 237 -80.76 -63.12 -77.86
N MET A 238 -80.48 -62.63 -79.07
CA MET A 238 -79.27 -61.86 -79.40
C MET A 238 -79.26 -60.52 -78.65
N ARG A 239 -78.12 -60.18 -78.01
CA ARG A 239 -77.93 -58.88 -77.33
C ARG A 239 -77.09 -57.96 -78.21
N PHE A 240 -77.75 -57.07 -78.95
CA PHE A 240 -77.08 -56.13 -79.87
C PHE A 240 -76.12 -55.14 -79.17
N GLU A 241 -76.32 -54.89 -77.87
CA GLU A 241 -75.37 -54.14 -77.03
C GLU A 241 -73.98 -54.79 -76.94
N GLY A 242 -73.86 -56.10 -77.23
CA GLY A 242 -72.59 -56.82 -77.25
C GLY A 242 -71.56 -56.26 -78.25
N ALA A 243 -72.00 -55.72 -79.38
CA ALA A 243 -71.11 -55.08 -80.35
C ALA A 243 -70.47 -53.78 -79.80
N PHE A 244 -71.26 -52.97 -79.08
CA PHE A 244 -70.76 -51.76 -78.42
C PHE A 244 -69.84 -52.11 -77.25
N HIS A 245 -70.14 -53.16 -76.49
CA HIS A 245 -69.25 -53.67 -75.44
C HIS A 245 -67.91 -54.20 -76.00
N ALA A 246 -67.90 -54.83 -77.16
CA ALA A 246 -66.67 -55.31 -77.79
C ALA A 246 -65.75 -54.16 -78.23
N ILE A 247 -66.33 -53.10 -78.83
CA ILE A 247 -65.58 -51.89 -79.21
C ILE A 247 -65.07 -51.15 -77.97
N GLN A 248 -65.90 -51.02 -76.93
CA GLN A 248 -65.51 -50.42 -75.65
C GLN A 248 -64.35 -51.20 -75.01
N ALA A 249 -64.41 -52.53 -74.96
CA ALA A 249 -63.35 -53.37 -74.41
C ALA A 249 -62.03 -53.22 -75.19
N GLY A 250 -62.10 -53.16 -76.53
CA GLY A 250 -60.92 -52.90 -77.37
C GLY A 250 -60.30 -51.53 -77.11
N ALA A 251 -61.11 -50.46 -77.07
CA ALA A 251 -60.65 -49.11 -76.78
C ALA A 251 -60.07 -48.99 -75.35
N GLN A 252 -60.70 -49.61 -74.36
CA GLN A 252 -60.21 -49.64 -72.98
C GLN A 252 -58.91 -50.44 -72.85
N GLY A 253 -58.76 -51.54 -73.59
CA GLY A 253 -57.53 -52.33 -73.65
C GLY A 253 -56.34 -51.53 -74.17
N VAL A 254 -56.51 -50.82 -75.29
CA VAL A 254 -55.47 -49.93 -75.85
C VAL A 254 -55.17 -48.76 -74.90
N ALA A 255 -56.19 -48.18 -74.27
CA ALA A 255 -55.99 -47.11 -73.28
C ALA A 255 -55.21 -47.58 -72.04
N ASN A 256 -55.48 -48.80 -71.56
CA ASN A 256 -54.77 -49.41 -70.42
C ASN A 256 -53.32 -49.76 -70.78
N GLU A 257 -53.07 -50.28 -71.99
CA GLU A 257 -51.71 -50.50 -72.51
C GLU A 257 -50.91 -49.18 -72.52
N LYS A 258 -51.46 -48.12 -73.15
CA LYS A 258 -50.79 -46.81 -73.22
C LYS A 258 -50.54 -46.24 -71.82
N ARG A 259 -51.47 -46.43 -70.88
CA ARG A 259 -51.29 -46.00 -69.47
C ARG A 259 -50.18 -46.78 -68.77
N SER A 260 -50.12 -48.10 -68.93
CA SER A 260 -49.04 -48.92 -68.33
C SER A 260 -47.67 -48.61 -68.94
N SER A 261 -47.60 -48.41 -70.25
CA SER A 261 -46.37 -47.97 -70.94
C SER A 261 -45.92 -46.59 -70.48
N ALA A 262 -46.84 -45.63 -70.33
CA ALA A 262 -46.53 -44.31 -69.79
C ALA A 262 -46.02 -44.40 -68.34
N GLN A 263 -46.66 -45.20 -67.47
CA GLN A 263 -46.23 -45.43 -66.10
C GLN A 263 -44.83 -46.07 -66.01
N HIS A 264 -44.49 -46.98 -66.93
CA HIS A 264 -43.16 -47.56 -67.03
C HIS A 264 -42.10 -46.51 -67.41
N LEU A 265 -42.41 -45.64 -68.39
CA LEU A 265 -41.53 -44.55 -68.82
C LEU A 265 -41.34 -43.51 -67.70
N ASP A 266 -42.43 -43.07 -67.07
CA ASP A 266 -42.39 -42.12 -65.95
C ASP A 266 -41.53 -42.65 -64.79
N ARG A 267 -41.66 -43.95 -64.46
CA ARG A 267 -40.86 -44.55 -63.38
C ARG A 267 -39.38 -44.66 -63.76
N THR A 268 -39.08 -45.00 -65.01
CA THR A 268 -37.69 -45.00 -65.52
C THR A 268 -37.08 -43.60 -65.45
N GLU A 269 -37.83 -42.56 -65.85
CA GLU A 269 -37.38 -41.17 -65.75
C GLU A 269 -37.20 -40.70 -64.30
N LEU A 270 -38.06 -41.14 -63.37
CA LEU A 270 -37.86 -40.89 -61.94
C LEU A 270 -36.56 -41.53 -61.42
N PHE A 271 -36.20 -42.72 -61.90
CA PHE A 271 -34.94 -43.38 -61.54
C PHE A 271 -33.74 -42.61 -62.11
N ASN A 272 -33.83 -42.12 -63.34
CA ASN A 272 -32.81 -41.29 -63.97
C ASN A 272 -32.59 -39.98 -63.20
N ARG A 273 -33.66 -39.27 -62.81
CA ARG A 273 -33.57 -38.04 -62.00
C ARG A 273 -32.96 -38.29 -60.64
N ARG A 274 -33.36 -39.38 -59.97
CA ARG A 274 -32.78 -39.80 -58.69
C ARG A 274 -31.27 -40.06 -58.81
N ALA A 275 -30.83 -40.73 -59.89
CA ALA A 275 -29.42 -40.96 -60.15
C ALA A 275 -28.65 -39.66 -60.38
N GLN A 276 -29.23 -38.67 -61.07
CA GLN A 276 -28.63 -37.34 -61.24
C GLN A 276 -28.50 -36.60 -59.90
N GLU A 277 -29.52 -36.65 -59.04
CA GLU A 277 -29.48 -36.04 -57.70
C GLU A 277 -28.40 -36.70 -56.82
N TRP A 278 -28.30 -38.03 -56.85
CA TRP A 278 -27.24 -38.75 -56.14
C TRP A 278 -25.84 -38.43 -56.67
N ALA A 279 -25.67 -38.32 -57.98
CA ALA A 279 -24.40 -37.92 -58.60
C ALA A 279 -23.99 -36.51 -58.17
N GLN A 280 -24.93 -35.55 -58.19
CA GLN A 280 -24.68 -34.20 -57.71
C GLN A 280 -24.33 -34.17 -56.22
N ALA A 281 -25.06 -34.90 -55.38
CA ALA A 281 -24.78 -34.98 -53.94
C ALA A 281 -23.40 -35.60 -53.65
N LEU A 282 -23.00 -36.60 -54.43
CA LEU A 282 -21.68 -37.21 -54.36
C LEU A 282 -20.57 -36.21 -54.72
N ASP A 283 -20.73 -35.47 -55.82
CA ASP A 283 -19.76 -34.46 -56.22
C ASP A 283 -19.68 -33.30 -55.21
N GLN A 284 -20.80 -32.91 -54.60
CA GLN A 284 -20.82 -31.96 -53.47
C GLN A 284 -20.01 -32.51 -52.28
N CYS A 285 -20.20 -33.78 -51.90
CA CYS A 285 -19.42 -34.39 -50.82
C CYS A 285 -17.91 -34.40 -51.13
N ARG A 286 -17.50 -34.61 -52.39
CA ARG A 286 -16.08 -34.52 -52.80
C ARG A 286 -15.51 -33.11 -52.62
N LEU A 287 -16.28 -32.09 -53.01
CA LEU A 287 -15.90 -30.69 -52.80
C LEU A 287 -15.84 -30.33 -51.31
N GLU A 288 -16.81 -30.78 -50.52
CA GLU A 288 -16.83 -30.58 -49.06
C GLU A 288 -15.60 -31.22 -48.38
N ILE A 289 -15.19 -32.43 -48.79
CA ILE A 289 -13.96 -33.07 -48.30
C ILE A 289 -12.73 -32.23 -48.65
N ASN A 290 -12.58 -31.81 -49.91
CA ASN A 290 -11.45 -30.99 -50.33
C ASN A 290 -11.37 -29.66 -49.54
N GLN A 291 -12.52 -29.03 -49.28
CA GLN A 291 -12.59 -27.83 -48.45
C GLN A 291 -12.15 -28.10 -47.00
N LEU A 292 -12.60 -29.22 -46.41
CA LEU A 292 -12.21 -29.64 -45.06
C LEU A 292 -10.72 -29.98 -44.96
N ASP A 293 -10.14 -30.60 -45.98
CA ASP A 293 -8.71 -30.90 -46.05
C ASP A 293 -7.89 -29.60 -46.07
N MET A 294 -8.33 -28.56 -46.81
CA MET A 294 -7.70 -27.23 -46.74
C MET A 294 -7.85 -26.57 -45.38
N GLN A 295 -9.01 -26.71 -44.72
CA GLN A 295 -9.20 -26.20 -43.36
C GLN A 295 -8.28 -26.92 -42.36
N LEU A 296 -8.12 -28.25 -42.48
CA LEU A 296 -7.19 -29.02 -41.65
C LEU A 296 -5.74 -28.53 -41.81
N GLN A 297 -5.29 -28.30 -43.05
CA GLN A 297 -3.96 -27.75 -43.32
C GLN A 297 -3.78 -26.35 -42.69
N ALA A 298 -4.79 -25.48 -42.80
CA ALA A 298 -4.76 -24.16 -42.17
C ALA A 298 -4.69 -24.26 -40.63
N HIS A 299 -5.44 -25.20 -40.04
CA HIS A 299 -5.40 -25.47 -38.60
C HIS A 299 -4.04 -26.03 -38.14
N GLU A 300 -3.36 -26.85 -38.93
CA GLU A 300 -2.00 -27.31 -38.61
C GLU A 300 -1.02 -26.14 -38.49
N GLN A 301 -1.09 -25.16 -39.41
CA GLN A 301 -0.27 -23.95 -39.35
C GLN A 301 -0.62 -23.08 -38.13
N GLN A 302 -1.90 -22.98 -37.79
CA GLN A 302 -2.36 -22.30 -36.58
C GLN A 302 -1.78 -22.97 -35.31
N SER A 303 -1.78 -24.31 -35.25
CA SER A 303 -1.21 -25.06 -34.12
C SER A 303 0.29 -24.79 -33.95
N VAL A 304 1.04 -24.74 -35.06
CA VAL A 304 2.48 -24.36 -35.04
C VAL A 304 2.66 -22.95 -34.49
N THR A 305 1.82 -22.01 -34.89
CA THR A 305 1.84 -20.62 -34.41
C THR A 305 1.58 -20.55 -32.90
N LEU A 306 0.57 -21.28 -32.41
CA LEU A 306 0.25 -21.34 -30.97
C LEU A 306 1.39 -21.92 -30.14
N ARG A 307 2.11 -22.93 -30.67
CA ARG A 307 3.30 -23.51 -30.02
C ARG A 307 4.49 -22.54 -29.99
N LEU A 308 4.66 -21.73 -31.02
CA LEU A 308 5.68 -20.68 -31.04
C LEU A 308 5.37 -19.58 -30.01
N GLN A 309 4.10 -19.17 -29.91
CA GLN A 309 3.64 -18.23 -28.89
C GLN A 309 3.85 -18.76 -27.47
N LEU A 310 3.62 -20.06 -27.24
CA LEU A 310 3.93 -20.68 -25.94
C LEU A 310 5.41 -20.54 -25.59
N ARG A 311 6.31 -20.93 -26.51
CA ARG A 311 7.77 -20.78 -26.30
C ARG A 311 8.20 -19.33 -26.05
N GLN A 312 7.57 -18.38 -26.74
CA GLN A 312 7.80 -16.96 -26.51
C GLN A 312 7.40 -16.56 -25.09
N ASN A 313 6.20 -16.94 -24.63
CA ASN A 313 5.73 -16.63 -23.28
C ASN A 313 6.57 -17.33 -22.20
N GLU A 314 7.02 -18.56 -22.43
CA GLU A 314 7.96 -19.26 -21.53
C GLU A 314 9.28 -18.50 -21.42
N SER A 315 9.81 -17.98 -22.53
CA SER A 315 11.03 -17.16 -22.52
C SER A 315 10.83 -15.84 -21.76
N VAL A 316 9.68 -15.17 -21.95
CA VAL A 316 9.30 -13.95 -21.21
C VAL A 316 9.20 -14.24 -19.71
N MET A 317 8.62 -15.36 -19.32
CA MET A 317 8.53 -15.80 -17.92
C MET A 317 9.92 -16.01 -17.31
N GLU A 318 10.83 -16.68 -18.02
CA GLU A 318 12.21 -16.86 -17.56
C GLU A 318 12.96 -15.52 -17.45
N HIS A 319 12.78 -14.60 -18.40
CA HIS A 319 13.36 -13.26 -18.30
C HIS A 319 12.83 -12.47 -17.09
N ALA A 320 11.53 -12.54 -16.81
CA ALA A 320 10.93 -11.91 -15.64
C ALA A 320 11.48 -12.51 -14.34
N ARG A 321 11.60 -13.84 -14.27
CA ARG A 321 12.19 -14.56 -13.14
C ARG A 321 13.65 -14.14 -12.89
N LEU A 322 14.49 -14.15 -13.92
CA LEU A 322 15.90 -13.76 -13.80
C LEU A 322 16.06 -12.31 -13.34
N SER A 323 15.20 -11.41 -13.84
CA SER A 323 15.17 -10.00 -13.43
C SER A 323 14.83 -9.85 -11.95
N TYR A 324 13.83 -10.60 -11.46
CA TYR A 324 13.48 -10.65 -10.04
C TYR A 324 14.60 -11.23 -9.18
N GLU A 325 15.22 -12.35 -9.59
CA GLU A 325 16.34 -12.95 -8.86
C GLU A 325 17.54 -12.01 -8.76
N MET A 326 17.84 -11.26 -9.82
CA MET A 326 18.92 -10.26 -9.84
C MET A 326 18.66 -9.13 -8.85
N LEU A 327 17.42 -8.63 -8.76
CA LEU A 327 17.03 -7.61 -7.78
C LEU A 327 17.13 -8.10 -6.33
N ASN A 328 16.90 -9.39 -6.08
CA ASN A 328 17.06 -9.98 -4.76
C ASN A 328 18.54 -10.18 -4.39
N LYS A 329 19.40 -10.51 -5.36
CA LYS A 329 20.83 -10.79 -5.14
C LYS A 329 21.71 -9.53 -5.11
N ARG A 330 21.24 -8.39 -5.63
CA ARG A 330 22.03 -7.15 -5.67
C ARG A 330 22.31 -6.61 -4.27
N PHE A 331 23.47 -5.99 -4.09
CA PHE A 331 23.88 -5.40 -2.81
C PHE A 331 22.95 -4.25 -2.36
N SER A 332 22.52 -3.37 -3.26
CA SER A 332 21.63 -2.25 -2.98
C SER A 332 20.15 -2.69 -2.87
N SER A 333 19.90 -3.68 -2.02
CA SER A 333 18.57 -4.24 -1.74
C SER A 333 17.78 -3.35 -0.76
N ALA A 334 16.48 -3.61 -0.63
CA ALA A 334 15.65 -2.94 0.37
C ALA A 334 16.15 -3.21 1.80
N GLU A 335 16.78 -4.37 2.04
CA GLU A 335 17.36 -4.74 3.34
C GLU A 335 18.55 -3.87 3.72
N LEU A 336 19.46 -3.59 2.76
CA LEU A 336 20.59 -2.68 2.99
C LEU A 336 20.09 -1.29 3.39
N TYR A 337 19.13 -0.74 2.63
CA TYR A 337 18.58 0.58 2.94
C TYR A 337 17.82 0.58 4.26
N GLN A 338 17.13 -0.51 4.63
CA GLN A 338 16.50 -0.64 5.94
C GLN A 338 17.53 -0.63 7.08
N TRP A 339 18.66 -1.34 6.92
CA TRP A 339 19.75 -1.30 7.88
C TRP A 339 20.35 0.10 7.99
N LEU A 340 20.68 0.74 6.86
CA LEU A 340 21.21 2.11 6.82
C LEU A 340 20.26 3.12 7.49
N ASN A 341 18.95 3.04 7.19
CA ASN A 341 17.94 3.88 7.81
C ASN A 341 17.89 3.71 9.33
N THR A 342 18.06 2.49 9.83
CA THR A 342 18.05 2.21 11.28
C THR A 342 19.27 2.82 11.96
N GLN A 343 20.46 2.66 11.38
CA GLN A 343 21.70 3.24 11.91
C GLN A 343 21.67 4.77 11.84
N LEU A 344 21.30 5.33 10.68
CA LEU A 344 21.31 6.77 10.48
C LEU A 344 20.23 7.48 11.31
N ALA A 345 19.07 6.86 11.54
CA ALA A 345 18.05 7.41 12.43
C ALA A 345 18.56 7.56 13.88
N ALA A 346 19.35 6.60 14.37
CA ALA A 346 19.95 6.69 15.70
C ALA A 346 20.96 7.84 15.78
N PHE A 347 21.85 7.96 14.78
CA PHE A 347 22.81 9.06 14.70
C PHE A 347 22.13 10.43 14.56
N PHE A 348 21.07 10.51 13.75
CA PHE A 348 20.30 11.73 13.55
C PHE A 348 19.68 12.21 14.86
N TYR A 349 19.06 11.32 15.64
CA TYR A 349 18.50 11.68 16.94
C TYR A 349 19.57 12.13 17.94
N GLN A 350 20.70 11.42 18.03
CA GLN A 350 21.80 11.79 18.93
C GLN A 350 22.42 13.15 18.55
N ALA A 351 22.60 13.40 17.25
CA ALA A 351 23.08 14.69 16.76
C ALA A 351 22.08 15.81 17.08
N TYR A 352 20.78 15.55 16.91
CA TYR A 352 19.72 16.49 17.28
C TYR A 352 19.72 16.81 18.78
N ASP A 353 19.78 15.81 19.65
CA ASP A 353 19.75 16.01 21.10
C ASP A 353 20.94 16.86 21.57
N ALA A 354 22.13 16.55 21.07
CA ALA A 354 23.32 17.30 21.39
C ALA A 354 23.31 18.73 20.78
N ALA A 355 22.76 18.91 19.57
CA ALA A 355 22.56 20.24 18.97
C ALA A 355 21.54 21.07 19.77
N HIS A 356 20.45 20.45 20.21
CA HIS A 356 19.40 21.07 21.00
C HIS A 356 19.93 21.54 22.35
N ALA A 357 20.70 20.69 23.05
CA ALA A 357 21.39 21.06 24.27
C ALA A 357 22.30 22.29 24.08
N LEU A 358 23.09 22.31 22.99
CA LEU A 358 23.94 23.45 22.67
C LEU A 358 23.13 24.72 22.34
N CYS A 359 21.98 24.60 21.66
CA CYS A 359 21.06 25.72 21.44
C CYS A 359 20.49 26.27 22.75
N LEU A 360 20.16 25.41 23.71
CA LEU A 360 19.72 25.83 25.04
C LEU A 360 20.84 26.54 25.81
N THR A 361 22.09 26.08 25.71
CA THR A 361 23.24 26.81 26.30
C THR A 361 23.47 28.16 25.61
N ALA A 362 23.28 28.25 24.29
CA ALA A 362 23.34 29.52 23.56
C ALA A 362 22.26 30.49 24.07
N GLN A 363 21.04 30.00 24.29
CA GLN A 363 19.97 30.79 24.91
C GLN A 363 20.33 31.24 26.32
N ALA A 364 20.90 30.36 27.16
CA ALA A 364 21.32 30.73 28.51
C ALA A 364 22.42 31.81 28.48
N CYS A 365 23.40 31.71 27.57
CA CYS A 365 24.42 32.74 27.36
C CYS A 365 23.79 34.07 26.91
N TRP A 366 22.85 34.03 25.97
CA TRP A 366 22.11 35.21 25.51
C TRP A 366 21.37 35.88 26.66
N GLN A 367 20.64 35.11 27.46
CA GLN A 367 19.88 35.61 28.61
C GLN A 367 20.81 36.21 29.67
N PHE A 368 21.97 35.59 29.87
CA PHE A 368 23.00 36.07 30.80
C PHE A 368 23.64 37.39 30.35
N GLU A 369 24.11 37.47 29.11
CA GLU A 369 24.72 38.68 28.55
C GLU A 369 23.71 39.82 28.40
N ARG A 370 22.45 39.51 28.11
CA ARG A 370 21.40 40.53 27.97
C ARG A 370 20.64 40.86 29.23
N ALA A 371 20.82 40.07 30.29
CA ALA A 371 20.07 40.16 31.54
C ALA A 371 18.54 40.16 31.34
N ASP A 372 18.08 39.36 30.38
CA ASP A 372 16.66 39.14 30.09
C ASP A 372 16.37 37.64 30.10
N TRP A 373 15.79 37.16 31.19
CA TRP A 373 15.37 35.75 31.36
C TRP A 373 13.90 35.52 30.99
N SER A 374 13.18 36.56 30.57
CA SER A 374 11.78 36.45 30.14
C SER A 374 11.66 35.98 28.70
N SER A 375 12.60 36.41 27.84
CA SER A 375 12.67 36.01 26.44
C SER A 375 13.22 34.57 26.28
N SER A 376 12.49 33.74 25.55
CA SER A 376 12.92 32.40 25.12
C SER A 376 12.76 32.25 23.62
N PHE A 377 13.75 31.66 22.96
CA PHE A 377 13.78 31.47 21.51
C PHE A 377 13.62 30.01 21.12
N ILE A 378 14.30 29.10 21.84
CA ILE A 378 14.31 27.68 21.54
C ILE A 378 12.98 27.06 21.99
N THR A 379 12.26 26.48 21.03
CA THR A 379 10.99 25.80 21.29
C THR A 379 11.20 24.33 21.70
N SER A 380 10.36 23.82 22.60
CA SER A 380 10.45 22.43 23.10
C SER A 380 9.79 21.40 22.17
N ASN A 381 9.20 21.83 21.05
CA ASN A 381 8.41 20.99 20.14
C ASN A 381 9.02 20.89 18.72
N SER A 382 10.34 21.12 18.59
CA SER A 382 11.04 21.00 17.30
C SER A 382 11.10 19.56 16.77
N TRP A 383 11.01 18.54 17.64
CA TRP A 383 11.04 17.14 17.24
C TRP A 383 9.64 16.53 17.10
N ASN A 384 9.33 16.00 15.91
CA ASN A 384 8.06 15.31 15.63
C ASN A 384 8.25 13.79 15.50
N ASN A 385 7.73 13.01 16.46
CA ASN A 385 7.84 11.55 16.44
C ASN A 385 7.13 10.88 15.24
N GLN A 386 6.00 11.42 14.77
CA GLN A 386 5.24 10.86 13.65
C GLN A 386 6.06 10.90 12.34
N PHE A 387 6.77 11.99 12.13
CA PHE A 387 7.62 12.20 10.95
C PHE A 387 9.10 12.00 11.28
N LYS A 388 9.44 11.19 12.30
CA LYS A 388 10.82 10.82 12.66
C LYS A 388 11.78 12.01 12.84
N GLY A 389 11.28 13.15 13.32
CA GLY A 389 12.08 14.34 13.55
C GLY A 389 12.44 15.13 12.29
N MET A 390 11.84 14.82 11.13
CA MET A 390 12.04 15.61 9.91
C MET A 390 11.70 17.08 10.18
N THR A 391 12.49 17.99 9.61
CA THR A 391 12.43 19.46 9.79
C THR A 391 12.87 20.01 11.15
N ALA A 392 13.30 19.15 12.09
CA ALA A 392 13.71 19.59 13.42
C ALA A 392 14.95 20.50 13.39
N GLY A 393 15.89 20.25 12.49
CA GLY A 393 17.09 21.08 12.31
C GLY A 393 16.76 22.48 11.78
N GLU A 394 15.87 22.56 10.80
CA GLU A 394 15.40 23.81 10.21
C GLU A 394 14.67 24.68 11.24
N SER A 395 13.86 24.06 12.10
CA SER A 395 13.22 24.75 13.24
C SER A 395 14.26 25.34 14.20
N LEU A 396 15.27 24.55 14.60
CA LEU A 396 16.35 25.04 15.48
C LEU A 396 17.16 26.15 14.81
N LYS A 397 17.43 26.04 13.50
CA LYS A 397 18.16 27.07 12.75
C LYS A 397 17.40 28.39 12.74
N LEU A 398 16.08 28.35 12.53
CA LEU A 398 15.23 29.53 12.59
C LEU A 398 15.22 30.16 13.99
N ASP A 399 15.11 29.34 15.04
CA ASP A 399 15.12 29.82 16.43
C ASP A 399 16.47 30.48 16.77
N LEU A 400 17.60 29.90 16.32
CA LEU A 400 18.93 30.50 16.45
C LEU A 400 19.02 31.85 15.70
N GLN A 401 18.55 31.92 14.46
CA GLN A 401 18.56 33.17 13.68
C GLN A 401 17.73 34.28 14.32
N ARG A 402 16.56 33.93 14.91
CA ARG A 402 15.74 34.88 15.69
C ARG A 402 16.48 35.39 16.91
N MET A 403 17.18 34.50 17.62
CA MET A 403 17.98 34.85 18.79
C MET A 403 19.14 35.79 18.44
N ASP A 404 19.84 35.54 17.34
CA ASP A 404 20.93 36.40 16.85
C ASP A 404 20.41 37.78 16.40
N ALA A 405 19.32 37.81 15.64
CA ALA A 405 18.68 39.07 15.25
C ALA A 405 18.26 39.89 16.50
N ALA A 406 17.69 39.23 17.52
CA ALA A 406 17.35 39.86 18.78
C ALA A 406 18.59 40.33 19.56
N TYR A 407 19.70 39.59 19.49
CA TYR A 407 20.98 40.02 20.08
C TYR A 407 21.45 41.31 19.42
N LEU A 408 21.55 41.35 18.09
CA LEU A 408 22.01 42.53 17.34
C LEU A 408 21.13 43.77 17.57
N GLN A 409 19.81 43.60 17.65
CA GLN A 409 18.89 44.71 17.89
C GLN A 409 18.96 45.27 19.32
N ARG A 410 19.16 44.40 20.32
CA ARG A 410 19.15 44.79 21.75
C ARG A 410 20.55 45.05 22.31
N ASN A 411 21.60 44.77 21.55
CA ASN A 411 22.98 45.00 21.98
C ASN A 411 23.35 46.47 21.82
N GLN A 412 22.90 47.27 22.79
CA GLN A 412 23.24 48.69 22.89
C GLN A 412 24.43 48.88 23.83
N ARG A 413 25.16 49.98 23.63
CA ARG A 413 26.29 50.34 24.48
C ARG A 413 25.78 50.79 25.85
N GLU A 414 26.17 50.05 26.89
CA GLU A 414 25.87 50.40 28.28
C GLU A 414 26.88 51.44 28.79
N LEU A 415 26.55 52.14 29.88
CA LEU A 415 27.42 53.15 30.47
C LEU A 415 28.59 52.46 31.17
N GLU A 416 29.80 52.60 30.63
CA GLU A 416 31.02 52.04 31.20
C GLU A 416 31.57 52.94 32.31
N ILE A 417 31.65 52.40 33.54
CA ILE A 417 32.05 53.16 34.74
C ILE A 417 33.17 52.42 35.46
N THR A 418 34.17 53.17 35.94
CA THR A 418 35.24 52.64 36.81
C THR A 418 35.10 53.24 38.19
N LYS A 419 34.94 52.40 39.22
CA LYS A 419 34.92 52.81 40.63
C LYS A 419 36.10 52.20 41.37
N THR A 420 36.83 53.05 42.08
CA THR A 420 37.93 52.63 42.94
C THR A 420 37.48 52.66 44.39
N VAL A 421 37.60 51.54 45.08
CA VAL A 421 37.18 51.34 46.46
C VAL A 421 38.39 51.03 47.31
N SER A 422 38.70 51.94 48.24
CA SER A 422 39.69 51.74 49.30
C SER A 422 39.01 51.08 50.48
N LEU A 423 39.48 49.90 50.91
CA LEU A 423 38.93 49.22 52.08
C LEU A 423 39.20 50.02 53.37
N ARG A 424 40.29 50.78 53.43
CA ARG A 424 40.57 51.67 54.56
C ARG A 424 39.50 52.74 54.76
N LEU A 425 38.93 53.27 53.67
CA LEU A 425 37.90 54.31 53.71
C LEU A 425 36.47 53.76 53.59
N LEU A 426 36.31 52.44 53.41
CA LEU A 426 35.02 51.83 53.07
C LEU A 426 33.98 51.97 54.19
N HIS A 427 34.37 51.73 55.44
CA HIS A 427 33.46 51.83 56.60
C HIS A 427 32.82 53.23 56.73
N GLY A 428 33.61 54.29 56.50
CA GLY A 428 33.10 55.67 56.56
C GLY A 428 32.19 56.06 55.38
N LYS A 429 32.31 55.38 54.23
CA LYS A 429 31.49 55.62 53.04
C LYS A 429 30.19 54.81 53.04
N ASP A 430 30.15 53.71 53.80
CA ASP A 430 29.03 52.79 53.82
C ASP A 430 28.86 52.14 55.18
N THR A 431 28.00 52.75 56.01
CA THR A 431 27.63 52.27 57.34
C THR A 431 26.44 51.30 57.32
N SER A 432 25.91 50.97 56.15
CA SER A 432 24.68 50.16 56.02
C SER A 432 24.89 48.67 56.36
N THR A 433 26.15 48.21 56.41
CA THR A 433 26.50 46.80 56.56
C THR A 433 27.55 46.59 57.64
N SER A 434 27.35 45.59 58.50
CA SER A 434 28.26 45.23 59.60
C SER A 434 29.55 44.49 59.17
N LEU A 435 29.64 44.08 57.91
CA LEU A 435 30.84 43.45 57.33
C LEU A 435 31.96 44.46 57.09
N ASN A 436 31.62 45.69 56.71
CA ASN A 436 32.61 46.73 56.44
C ASN A 436 33.10 47.28 57.79
N LYS A 437 34.32 46.92 58.19
CA LYS A 437 34.90 47.30 59.49
C LYS A 437 35.95 48.39 59.33
N GLU A 438 36.32 49.03 60.44
CA GLU A 438 37.45 49.95 60.49
C GLU A 438 38.75 49.25 60.05
N TRP A 439 39.63 50.00 59.38
CA TRP A 439 40.87 49.45 58.82
C TRP A 439 41.75 48.74 59.85
N THR A 440 41.81 49.26 61.07
CA THR A 440 42.59 48.68 62.17
C THR A 440 42.11 47.27 62.52
N GLU A 441 40.79 47.05 62.56
CA GLU A 441 40.19 45.74 62.82
C GLU A 441 40.39 44.80 61.63
N LEU A 442 40.22 45.29 60.40
CA LEU A 442 40.46 44.51 59.18
C LEU A 442 41.91 44.03 59.09
N LYS A 443 42.87 44.93 59.37
CA LYS A 443 44.30 44.60 59.34
C LYS A 443 44.66 43.57 60.41
N GLN A 444 44.14 43.69 61.63
CA GLN A 444 44.36 42.70 62.69
C GLN A 444 43.84 41.31 62.30
N ARG A 445 42.60 41.23 61.79
CA ARG A 445 42.01 39.97 61.32
C ARG A 445 42.76 39.39 60.12
N MET A 446 43.21 40.23 59.19
CA MET A 446 44.01 39.81 58.05
C MET A 446 45.34 39.17 58.48
N VAL A 447 46.00 39.74 59.49
CA VAL A 447 47.29 39.22 59.99
C VAL A 447 47.11 37.93 60.79
N LEU A 448 46.04 37.81 61.57
CA LEU A 448 45.77 36.63 62.41
C LEU A 448 45.13 35.47 61.64
N ASP A 449 44.03 35.74 60.94
CA ASP A 449 43.18 34.73 60.29
C ASP A 449 43.55 34.53 58.81
N GLY A 450 44.33 35.45 58.23
CA GLY A 450 44.67 35.43 56.81
C GLY A 450 43.50 35.73 55.88
N THR A 451 42.36 36.21 56.39
CA THR A 451 41.16 36.46 55.57
C THR A 451 40.48 37.78 55.92
N VAL A 452 39.93 38.42 54.90
CA VAL A 452 39.19 39.67 55.00
C VAL A 452 37.92 39.56 54.18
N GLU A 453 36.78 39.87 54.78
CA GLU A 453 35.49 39.96 54.09
C GLU A 453 35.01 41.40 54.05
N PHE A 454 34.45 41.81 52.92
CA PHE A 454 33.87 43.13 52.73
C PHE A 454 32.67 43.06 51.79
N ALA A 455 31.80 44.07 51.87
CA ALA A 455 30.60 44.17 51.05
C ALA A 455 30.59 45.48 50.26
N LEU A 456 30.27 45.36 48.97
CA LEU A 456 29.96 46.49 48.10
C LEU A 456 28.45 46.61 48.04
N THR A 457 27.87 47.58 48.77
CA THR A 457 26.42 47.74 48.86
C THR A 457 25.87 48.63 47.76
N LYS A 458 24.56 48.58 47.55
CA LYS A 458 23.86 49.45 46.61
C LYS A 458 24.09 50.95 46.89
N ALA A 459 24.09 51.34 48.17
CA ALA A 459 24.27 52.73 48.58
C ALA A 459 25.58 53.34 48.06
N LEU A 460 26.65 52.54 48.05
CA LEU A 460 27.98 52.95 47.59
C LEU A 460 28.03 53.29 46.09
N PHE A 461 27.15 52.71 45.27
CA PHE A 461 27.04 53.01 43.83
C PHE A 461 25.96 54.06 43.53
N ASP A 462 24.88 54.09 44.32
CA ASP A 462 23.84 55.12 44.23
C ASP A 462 24.38 56.51 44.62
N ALA A 463 25.36 56.56 45.54
CA ALA A 463 26.03 57.81 45.91
C ALA A 463 26.83 58.45 44.76
N ASP A 464 27.36 57.66 43.82
CA ASP A 464 28.07 58.18 42.64
C ASP A 464 27.06 58.57 41.54
N TYR A 465 26.15 57.65 41.21
CA TYR A 465 25.20 57.80 40.12
C TYR A 465 23.81 57.30 40.55
N PRO A 466 22.94 58.19 41.06
CA PRO A 466 21.59 57.82 41.48
C PRO A 466 20.72 57.44 40.26
N GLY A 467 19.81 56.49 40.44
CA GLY A 467 18.87 56.07 39.38
C GLY A 467 19.46 55.13 38.32
N HIS A 468 20.74 54.76 38.43
CA HIS A 468 21.31 53.70 37.59
C HIS A 468 20.84 52.32 38.05
N TYR A 469 20.40 51.50 37.10
CA TYR A 469 20.01 50.11 37.29
C TYR A 469 20.84 49.19 36.37
N LEU A 470 20.66 47.88 36.47
CA LEU A 470 21.41 46.88 35.73
C LEU A 470 22.93 47.06 35.84
N ARG A 471 23.41 47.27 37.07
CA ARG A 471 24.84 47.43 37.35
C ARG A 471 25.54 46.07 37.35
N ARG A 472 26.34 45.81 36.32
CA ARG A 472 27.02 44.52 36.11
C ARG A 472 28.51 44.70 35.96
N ILE A 473 29.28 43.86 36.63
CA ILE A 473 30.74 43.91 36.62
C ILE A 473 31.26 43.55 35.22
N LYS A 474 32.22 44.30 34.72
CA LYS A 474 32.99 44.00 33.50
C LYS A 474 34.35 43.38 33.85
N SER A 475 35.02 43.91 34.87
CA SER A 475 36.25 43.32 35.43
C SER A 475 36.51 43.87 36.83
N VAL A 476 37.14 43.05 37.68
CA VAL A 476 37.66 43.48 38.98
C VAL A 476 39.17 43.32 38.97
N SER A 477 39.90 44.33 39.44
CA SER A 477 41.32 44.23 39.73
C SER A 477 41.62 44.77 41.13
N VAL A 478 42.70 44.24 41.73
CA VAL A 478 43.10 44.55 43.10
C VAL A 478 44.51 45.12 43.11
N SER A 479 44.69 46.22 43.83
CA SER A 479 46.00 46.80 44.13
C SER A 479 46.25 46.74 45.64
N LEU A 480 47.40 46.20 46.03
CA LEU A 480 47.86 45.96 47.38
C LEU A 480 49.11 46.81 47.64
N PRO A 481 48.96 48.08 48.05
CA PRO A 481 50.09 48.95 48.38
C PRO A 481 50.80 48.46 49.66
N ALA A 482 51.77 47.58 49.47
CA ALA A 482 52.68 47.01 50.46
C ALA A 482 54.14 47.11 49.97
N THR A 483 55.09 47.02 50.90
CA THR A 483 56.52 46.93 50.55
C THR A 483 56.88 45.50 50.23
N LEU A 484 57.18 45.22 48.96
CA LEU A 484 57.61 43.90 48.48
C LEU A 484 59.14 43.86 48.34
N GLY A 485 59.74 42.70 48.64
CA GLY A 485 61.14 42.45 48.32
C GLY A 485 61.39 42.33 46.80
N PRO A 486 62.64 42.47 46.33
CA PRO A 486 62.98 42.19 44.94
C PRO A 486 62.61 40.74 44.57
N TYR A 487 61.86 40.56 43.48
CA TYR A 487 61.41 39.25 42.98
C TYR A 487 60.52 38.47 43.97
N GLU A 488 59.75 39.16 44.81
CA GLU A 488 58.77 38.55 45.71
C GLU A 488 57.35 38.70 45.15
N ASP A 489 56.63 37.58 45.07
CA ASP A 489 55.23 37.54 44.64
C ASP A 489 54.26 37.64 45.83
N ILE A 490 53.09 38.21 45.59
CA ILE A 490 51.98 38.15 46.52
C ILE A 490 51.21 36.84 46.31
N ARG A 491 50.73 36.22 47.39
CA ARG A 491 49.82 35.08 47.31
C ARG A 491 48.51 35.47 47.97
N ALA A 492 47.52 35.82 47.16
CA ALA A 492 46.17 36.11 47.62
C ALA A 492 45.12 35.54 46.67
N THR A 493 43.94 35.24 47.19
CA THR A 493 42.79 34.83 46.40
C THR A 493 41.59 35.72 46.70
N LEU A 494 40.97 36.23 45.64
CA LEU A 494 39.73 37.01 45.73
C LEU A 494 38.56 36.10 45.32
N THR A 495 37.54 36.01 46.17
CA THR A 495 36.34 35.20 45.92
C THR A 495 35.08 36.03 46.05
N GLN A 496 34.17 35.93 45.09
CA GLN A 496 32.84 36.53 45.18
C GLN A 496 31.87 35.56 45.89
N LEU A 497 31.51 35.87 47.13
CA LEU A 497 30.65 35.01 47.96
C LEU A 497 29.17 35.18 47.64
N HIS A 498 28.77 36.38 47.23
CA HIS A 498 27.39 36.71 46.90
C HIS A 498 27.38 37.89 45.92
N ASN A 499 26.38 37.92 45.03
CA ASN A 499 26.12 39.03 44.16
C ASN A 499 24.62 39.21 43.91
N GLN A 500 24.23 40.43 43.56
CA GLN A 500 22.87 40.82 43.28
C GLN A 500 22.86 41.86 42.15
N THR A 501 21.99 41.65 41.16
CA THR A 501 21.77 42.59 40.05
C THR A 501 20.32 43.06 40.06
N GLN A 502 20.11 44.37 40.07
CA GLN A 502 18.79 44.96 39.84
C GLN A 502 18.52 45.02 38.34
N LEU A 503 17.50 44.33 37.84
CA LEU A 503 17.29 44.13 36.41
C LEU A 503 16.56 45.30 35.74
N SER A 504 15.62 45.91 36.46
CA SER A 504 14.82 47.03 35.97
C SER A 504 14.83 48.21 36.94
N GLU A 505 14.27 49.33 36.49
CA GLU A 505 14.09 50.55 37.29
C GLU A 505 13.20 50.30 38.51
N VAL A 506 12.29 49.33 38.40
CA VAL A 506 11.34 48.96 39.46
C VAL A 506 12.11 48.38 40.66
N PRO A 507 11.94 48.95 41.86
CA PRO A 507 12.54 48.39 43.07
C PRO A 507 12.00 46.98 43.34
N GLY A 508 12.89 46.00 43.52
CA GLY A 508 12.54 44.62 43.88
C GLY A 508 12.67 43.59 42.75
N ASP A 509 12.85 44.02 41.50
CA ASP A 509 13.19 43.13 40.39
C ASP A 509 14.70 42.85 40.39
N THR A 510 15.11 41.99 41.32
CA THR A 510 16.52 41.64 41.56
C THR A 510 16.76 40.17 41.27
N ARG A 511 17.94 39.87 40.73
CA ARG A 511 18.42 38.51 40.57
C ARG A 511 19.71 38.32 41.34
N ASP A 512 19.67 37.34 42.22
CA ASP A 512 20.77 37.03 43.13
C ASP A 512 21.56 35.84 42.62
N ASN A 513 22.83 35.78 43.02
CA ASN A 513 23.66 34.59 42.96
C ASN A 513 23.89 34.05 41.53
N LEU A 514 24.20 34.96 40.59
CA LEU A 514 24.65 34.59 39.26
C LEU A 514 26.14 34.20 39.32
N ARG A 515 26.51 32.96 38.97
CA ARG A 515 27.91 32.48 38.97
C ARG A 515 28.64 32.74 40.31
N VAL A 516 28.07 32.24 41.41
CA VAL A 516 28.64 32.44 42.76
C VAL A 516 29.90 31.61 42.96
N ARG A 517 30.79 32.09 43.83
CA ARG A 517 32.04 31.43 44.25
C ARG A 517 33.08 31.33 43.15
N GLU A 518 32.99 32.18 42.12
CA GLU A 518 34.13 32.44 41.28
C GLU A 518 35.28 32.99 42.13
N GLN A 519 36.50 32.63 41.74
CA GLN A 519 37.70 32.95 42.47
C GLN A 519 38.85 33.24 41.52
N VAL A 520 39.71 34.16 41.94
CA VAL A 520 40.85 34.65 41.17
C VAL A 520 42.08 34.67 42.07
N ALA A 521 43.23 34.29 41.54
CA ALA A 521 44.50 34.36 42.23
C ALA A 521 45.23 35.67 41.88
N LEU A 522 45.80 36.33 42.88
CA LEU A 522 46.56 37.57 42.73
C LEU A 522 48.03 37.26 43.00
N SER A 523 48.91 37.78 42.14
CA SER A 523 50.35 37.49 42.15
C SER A 523 51.22 38.74 42.17
N THR A 524 50.82 39.80 41.47
CA THR A 524 51.63 41.02 41.29
C THR A 524 51.29 42.12 42.29
N GLY A 525 50.03 42.16 42.77
CA GLY A 525 49.59 43.15 43.74
C GLY A 525 49.38 44.57 43.19
N VAL A 526 49.58 44.82 41.90
CA VAL A 526 49.36 46.16 41.31
C VAL A 526 48.40 46.03 40.15
N ASN A 527 47.19 46.55 40.31
CA ASN A 527 46.10 46.47 39.34
C ASN A 527 45.90 45.03 38.80
N ASP A 528 46.00 44.06 39.70
CA ASP A 528 46.02 42.64 39.36
C ASP A 528 44.59 42.13 39.18
N SER A 529 44.29 41.59 38.01
CA SER A 529 42.99 41.00 37.67
C SER A 529 42.97 39.46 37.80
N GLY A 530 44.12 38.89 38.19
CA GLY A 530 44.42 37.46 38.24
C GLY A 530 44.29 36.70 36.93
N LEU A 531 44.41 37.44 35.82
CA LEU A 531 44.73 36.93 34.50
C LEU A 531 46.14 37.40 34.14
N PHE A 532 46.88 36.59 33.38
CA PHE A 532 48.20 37.00 32.89
C PHE A 532 48.13 38.24 31.99
N THR A 533 47.07 38.34 31.18
CA THR A 533 46.79 39.47 30.30
C THR A 533 45.29 39.78 30.33
N LEU A 534 44.93 40.99 30.76
CA LEU A 534 43.54 41.43 30.76
C LEU A 534 43.16 41.95 29.36
N ASN A 535 42.32 41.20 28.65
CA ASN A 535 41.90 41.52 27.31
C ASN A 535 40.36 41.52 27.20
N PHE A 536 39.79 42.63 26.75
CA PHE A 536 38.34 42.81 26.68
C PHE A 536 37.73 42.36 25.34
N ASP A 537 38.54 42.32 24.28
CA ASP A 537 38.05 42.26 22.89
C ASP A 537 38.30 40.91 22.22
N THR A 538 39.43 40.24 22.52
CA THR A 538 39.79 38.99 21.82
C THR A 538 39.58 37.73 22.66
N ASP A 539 39.17 37.84 23.93
CA ASP A 539 38.90 36.65 24.75
C ASP A 539 37.50 36.13 24.46
N GLU A 540 37.44 34.88 24.01
CA GLU A 540 36.20 34.14 23.75
C GLU A 540 35.46 33.77 25.03
N ARG A 541 36.15 33.77 26.17
CA ARG A 541 35.60 33.44 27.48
C ARG A 541 35.13 34.70 28.22
N TYR A 542 34.28 34.48 29.21
CA TYR A 542 33.97 35.52 30.17
C TYR A 542 35.17 35.81 31.07
N LEU A 543 35.42 37.09 31.34
CA LEU A 543 36.38 37.50 32.35
C LEU A 543 35.87 37.09 33.74
N PRO A 544 36.76 36.92 34.73
CA PRO A 544 36.35 36.64 36.09
C PRO A 544 35.36 37.70 36.59
N PHE A 545 34.25 37.25 37.17
CA PHE A 545 33.16 38.08 37.68
C PHE A 545 32.41 38.89 36.61
N GLU A 546 32.66 38.67 35.31
CA GLU A 546 31.95 39.40 34.24
C GLU A 546 30.45 39.10 34.28
N PHE A 547 29.63 40.14 34.04
CA PHE A 547 28.17 40.15 34.12
C PHE A 547 27.56 39.81 35.49
N THR A 548 28.39 39.63 36.52
CA THR A 548 27.91 39.49 37.90
C THR A 548 27.42 40.81 38.47
N GLY A 549 26.56 40.73 39.49
CA GLY A 549 26.01 41.91 40.15
C GLY A 549 27.07 42.72 40.90
N VAL A 550 27.03 44.03 40.71
CA VAL A 550 27.95 44.96 41.39
C VAL A 550 27.69 45.02 42.90
N VAL A 551 26.44 44.87 43.32
CA VAL A 551 26.09 44.68 44.74
C VAL A 551 26.53 43.28 45.14
N SER A 552 27.57 43.18 45.97
CA SER A 552 28.29 41.92 46.14
C SER A 552 29.03 41.82 47.47
N ARG A 553 29.29 40.58 47.91
CA ARG A 553 30.12 40.25 49.06
C ARG A 553 31.35 39.49 48.62
N TRP A 554 32.49 39.88 49.16
CA TRP A 554 33.79 39.39 48.73
C TRP A 554 34.58 38.88 49.92
N ARG A 555 35.44 37.90 49.64
CA ARG A 555 36.46 37.42 50.56
C ARG A 555 37.81 37.51 49.88
N LEU A 556 38.74 38.22 50.50
CA LEU A 556 40.15 38.21 50.14
C LEU A 556 40.88 37.32 51.15
N ALA A 557 41.48 36.24 50.68
CA ALA A 557 42.26 35.32 51.51
C ALA A 557 43.73 35.37 51.13
N PHE A 558 44.61 35.33 52.12
CA PHE A 558 46.06 35.24 51.99
C PHE A 558 46.49 33.87 52.49
N PRO A 559 46.69 32.89 51.60
CA PRO A 559 47.14 31.57 51.99
C PRO A 559 48.49 31.66 52.73
N ASN A 560 48.61 30.91 53.83
CA ASN A 560 49.80 30.90 54.68
C ASN A 560 50.24 32.32 55.13
N PRO A 561 49.41 33.03 55.94
CA PRO A 561 49.68 34.42 56.32
C PRO A 561 50.99 34.57 57.11
N ALA A 562 51.40 33.54 57.87
CA ALA A 562 52.67 33.52 58.60
C ALA A 562 53.90 33.69 57.68
N ALA A 563 53.88 33.09 56.49
CA ALA A 563 54.96 33.21 55.51
C ALA A 563 54.93 34.52 54.69
N GLN A 564 53.89 35.35 54.86
CA GLN A 564 53.71 36.65 54.20
C GLN A 564 53.60 37.81 55.20
N HIS A 565 53.96 37.56 56.47
CA HIS A 565 53.69 38.46 57.59
C HIS A 565 54.29 39.86 57.38
N ALA A 566 55.54 39.95 56.91
CA ALA A 566 56.21 41.23 56.64
C ALA A 566 55.47 42.08 55.59
N MET A 567 54.95 41.46 54.54
CA MET A 567 54.15 42.14 53.51
C MET A 567 52.80 42.59 54.08
N LEU A 568 52.10 41.72 54.81
CA LEU A 568 50.81 42.03 55.44
C LEU A 568 50.91 43.16 56.47
N ASP A 569 52.01 43.22 57.23
CA ASP A 569 52.29 44.30 58.18
C ASP A 569 52.58 45.63 57.48
N SER A 570 53.27 45.60 56.34
CA SER A 570 53.53 46.79 55.53
C SER A 570 52.33 47.29 54.74
N LEU A 571 51.27 46.48 54.61
CA LEU A 571 50.08 46.81 53.84
C LEU A 571 49.38 48.06 54.43
N SER A 572 49.24 49.07 53.58
CA SER A 572 48.70 50.39 53.96
C SER A 572 47.20 50.54 53.68
N ASP A 573 46.72 49.85 52.65
CA ASP A 573 45.32 49.81 52.19
C ASP A 573 45.14 48.59 51.27
N ILE A 574 43.89 48.27 50.94
CA ILE A 574 43.52 47.36 49.85
C ILE A 574 42.61 48.13 48.91
N ILE A 575 43.03 48.25 47.65
CA ILE A 575 42.33 49.03 46.63
C ILE A 575 41.71 48.08 45.63
N ILE A 576 40.40 48.23 45.42
CA ILE A 576 39.64 47.42 44.47
C ILE A 576 39.17 48.34 43.36
N HIS A 577 39.56 48.01 42.13
CA HIS A 577 39.08 48.68 40.94
C HIS A 577 37.96 47.84 40.33
N VAL A 578 36.73 48.33 40.47
CA VAL A 578 35.55 47.72 39.87
C VAL A 578 35.22 48.47 38.59
N ARG A 579 35.41 47.82 37.44
CA ARG A 579 34.87 48.29 36.16
C ARG A 579 33.51 47.63 35.97
N TYR A 580 32.48 48.41 35.76
CA TYR A 580 31.12 47.92 35.62
C TYR A 580 30.34 48.69 34.56
N THR A 581 29.31 48.07 34.01
CA THR A 581 28.34 48.73 33.13
C THR A 581 27.04 49.00 33.87
N ALA A 582 26.33 50.05 33.47
CA ALA A 582 25.02 50.39 34.02
C ALA A 582 24.08 50.94 32.94
N ARG A 583 22.78 50.93 33.22
CA ARG A 583 21.75 51.65 32.47
C ARG A 583 21.17 52.75 33.34
N SER A 584 20.76 53.85 32.71
CA SER A 584 20.14 54.99 33.40
C SER A 584 18.65 55.01 33.11
N ALA A 585 17.84 55.20 34.15
CA ALA A 585 16.40 55.38 34.04
C ALA A 585 15.97 56.71 33.38
N GLY A 586 16.94 57.61 33.13
CA GLY A 586 16.70 59.00 32.72
C GLY A 586 17.23 59.38 31.34
N GLY A 587 17.44 58.44 30.43
CA GLY A 587 17.84 58.73 29.05
C GLY A 587 16.65 58.84 28.11
N LEU A 588 15.95 59.99 28.09
CA LEU A 588 15.17 60.38 26.92
C LEU A 588 16.13 60.66 25.77
N GLY A 589 16.26 59.67 24.89
CA GLY A 589 16.84 59.75 23.56
C GLY A 589 16.12 58.76 22.68
#